data_AF-A0A0L8HX55-F1
#
_entry.id   AF-A0A0L8HX55-F1
#
_cell.length_a   1.000
_cell.length_b   1.000
_cell.length_c   1.000
_cell.angle_alpha   90.00
_cell.angle_beta   90.00
_cell.angle_gamma   90.00
#
_symmetry.space_group_name_H-M   'P 1'
#
loop_
_entity.id
_entity.type
_entity.pdbx_description
1 polymer ?
#
loop_
_entity_poly.entity_id
_entity_poly.type
_entity_poly.pdbx_seq_one_letter_code
_entity_poly.pdbx_strand_id
1 'polypeptide(L)'
;MKFLSFRMTSSDAVKTICATLEDYNNDFVHLRPKAYDKILEKAERKVLHQYLKAILLKRLSFRNYEDRKGVAEKICNEAEQLEEFFASLSKTPKKDSFSVLNNLAEVIRLRDTSMMSLEITGLVHKYPDMRRDQLINLLLCRGDMTRSEAQKMVRDTLGDDHQLRTRPYGIFTDITS
;
A
#
# COMPACT_ATOMS: atom_id res chain seq x y z
N MET A 1 12.40 22.11 14.00
CA MET A 1 12.76 22.27 12.57
C MET A 1 13.60 21.08 12.13
N LYS A 2 13.35 20.57 10.91
CA LYS A 2 14.16 19.59 10.13
C LYS A 2 14.25 18.13 10.63
N PHE A 3 13.17 17.35 10.51
CA PHE A 3 13.29 15.87 10.43
C PHE A 3 12.40 15.20 9.37
N LEU A 4 11.73 15.96 8.49
CA LEU A 4 10.87 15.38 7.44
C LEU A 4 11.20 15.86 6.01
N SER A 5 12.34 16.52 5.79
CA SER A 5 12.71 17.03 4.46
C SER A 5 13.74 16.18 3.69
N PHE A 6 14.14 15.02 4.21
CA PHE A 6 15.22 14.21 3.62
C PHE A 6 14.76 12.94 2.86
N ARG A 7 13.47 12.79 2.52
CA ARG A 7 13.02 11.60 1.76
C ARG A 7 12.20 11.86 0.51
N MET A 8 12.21 13.10 0.00
CA MET A 8 11.56 13.41 -1.28
C MET A 8 12.55 13.77 -2.39
N THR A 9 13.86 13.67 -2.16
CA THR A 9 14.88 14.11 -3.13
C THR A 9 16.10 13.19 -3.30
N SER A 10 16.09 11.95 -2.80
CA SER A 10 17.25 11.05 -2.95
C SER A 10 16.83 9.68 -3.47
N SER A 11 17.15 9.39 -4.75
CA SER A 11 17.22 8.08 -5.42
C SER A 11 15.97 7.19 -5.32
N ASP A 12 15.39 6.81 -6.46
CA ASP A 12 14.23 5.92 -6.56
C ASP A 12 14.40 4.64 -5.71
N ALA A 13 13.85 4.63 -4.50
CA ALA A 13 13.98 3.49 -3.58
C ALA A 13 13.41 2.21 -4.21
N VAL A 14 12.35 2.33 -5.02
CA VAL A 14 11.82 1.22 -5.83
C VAL A 14 12.84 0.75 -6.85
N LYS A 15 13.53 1.63 -7.58
CA LYS A 15 14.60 1.22 -8.49
C LYS A 15 15.75 0.54 -7.76
N THR A 16 16.13 1.02 -6.57
CA THR A 16 17.13 0.32 -5.75
C THR A 16 16.66 -1.06 -5.33
N ILE A 17 15.39 -1.20 -4.93
CA ILE A 17 14.79 -2.50 -4.59
C ILE A 17 14.82 -3.43 -5.81
N CYS A 18 14.38 -2.94 -6.98
CA CYS A 18 14.37 -3.71 -8.23
C CYS A 18 15.78 -4.14 -8.63
N ALA A 19 16.75 -3.22 -8.67
CA ALA A 19 18.15 -3.53 -8.99
C ALA A 19 18.74 -4.56 -8.01
N THR A 20 18.49 -4.41 -6.72
CA THR A 20 18.96 -5.37 -5.71
C THR A 20 18.33 -6.76 -5.92
N LEU A 21 17.03 -6.81 -6.24
CA LEU A 21 16.35 -8.08 -6.52
C LEU A 21 16.81 -8.71 -7.83
N GLU A 22 17.12 -7.90 -8.84
CA GLU A 22 17.68 -8.33 -10.13
C GLU A 22 19.09 -8.90 -9.95
N ASP A 23 19.94 -8.28 -9.12
CA ASP A 23 21.26 -8.80 -8.77
C ASP A 23 21.15 -10.19 -8.13
N TYR A 24 20.27 -10.36 -7.12
CA TYR A 24 20.02 -11.67 -6.51
C TYR A 24 19.36 -12.67 -7.48
N ASN A 25 18.58 -12.20 -8.44
CA ASN A 25 17.94 -13.05 -9.42
C ASN A 25 18.95 -13.83 -10.26
N ASN A 26 20.11 -13.23 -10.54
CA ASN A 26 21.22 -13.89 -11.24
C ASN A 26 21.74 -15.11 -10.47
N ASP A 27 21.66 -15.12 -9.13
CA ASP A 27 22.02 -16.29 -8.30
C ASP A 27 20.90 -17.34 -8.27
N PHE A 28 19.63 -16.91 -8.39
CA PHE A 28 18.46 -17.78 -8.26
C PHE A 28 18.03 -18.45 -9.57
N VAL A 29 18.51 -17.99 -10.72
CA VAL A 29 18.16 -18.55 -12.04
C VAL A 29 18.47 -20.04 -12.18
N HIS A 30 19.42 -20.56 -11.39
CA HIS A 30 19.81 -21.97 -11.39
C HIS A 30 18.93 -22.87 -10.51
N LEU A 31 17.98 -22.30 -9.76
CA LEU A 31 17.06 -23.07 -8.96
C LEU A 31 16.09 -23.87 -9.84
N ARG A 32 15.55 -24.96 -9.29
CA ARG A 32 14.44 -25.68 -9.94
C ARG A 32 13.26 -24.71 -10.12
N PRO A 33 12.54 -24.73 -11.27
CA PRO A 33 11.49 -23.75 -11.57
C PRO A 33 10.47 -23.55 -10.45
N LYS A 34 9.94 -24.65 -9.87
CA LYS A 34 8.98 -24.58 -8.75
C LYS A 34 9.54 -23.92 -7.49
N ALA A 35 10.85 -23.97 -7.26
CA ALA A 35 11.49 -23.31 -6.13
C ALA A 35 11.70 -21.82 -6.43
N TYR A 36 12.10 -21.49 -7.66
CA TYR A 36 12.22 -20.12 -8.15
C TYR A 36 10.88 -19.37 -8.05
N ASP A 37 9.80 -19.93 -8.59
CA ASP A 37 8.46 -19.30 -8.57
C ASP A 37 8.00 -18.98 -7.14
N LYS A 38 8.26 -19.89 -6.18
CA LYS A 38 7.94 -19.67 -4.77
C LYS A 38 8.78 -18.58 -4.11
N ILE A 39 10.04 -18.43 -4.51
CA ILE A 39 10.90 -17.36 -4.00
C ILE A 39 10.44 -16.02 -4.58
N LEU A 40 10.11 -15.98 -5.87
CA LEU A 40 9.62 -14.77 -6.53
C LEU A 40 8.29 -14.31 -5.92
N GLU A 41 7.34 -15.21 -5.70
CA GLU A 41 6.06 -14.91 -5.02
C GLU A 41 6.29 -14.36 -3.60
N LYS A 42 7.24 -14.94 -2.85
CA LYS A 42 7.60 -14.44 -1.52
C LYS A 42 8.25 -13.06 -1.57
N ALA A 43 9.11 -12.81 -2.55
CA ALA A 43 9.75 -11.51 -2.75
C ALA A 43 8.71 -10.44 -3.10
N GLU A 44 7.84 -10.72 -4.06
CA GLU A 44 6.71 -9.86 -4.48
C GLU A 44 5.83 -9.51 -3.29
N ARG A 45 5.34 -10.53 -2.56
CA ARG A 45 4.53 -10.34 -1.36
C ARG A 45 5.27 -9.53 -0.30
N LYS A 46 6.57 -9.74 -0.12
CA LYS A 46 7.38 -9.01 0.88
C LYS A 46 7.54 -7.55 0.51
N VAL A 47 7.81 -7.23 -0.77
CA VAL A 47 7.91 -5.84 -1.25
C VAL A 47 6.58 -5.12 -1.04
N LEU A 48 5.48 -5.71 -1.52
CA LEU A 48 4.15 -5.14 -1.34
C LEU A 48 3.82 -4.92 0.14
N HIS A 49 4.07 -5.91 0.98
CA HIS A 49 3.81 -5.82 2.41
C HIS A 49 4.61 -4.69 3.07
N GLN A 50 5.90 -4.53 2.76
CA GLN A 50 6.71 -3.43 3.31
C GLN A 50 6.23 -2.06 2.81
N TYR A 51 5.78 -1.97 1.56
CA TYR A 51 5.19 -0.76 1.01
C TYR A 51 3.92 -0.37 1.79
N LEU A 52 2.99 -1.32 1.96
CA LEU A 52 1.76 -1.11 2.71
C LEU A 52 2.02 -0.74 4.17
N LYS A 53 3.01 -1.35 4.85
CA LYS A 53 3.43 -0.93 6.20
C LYS A 53 3.91 0.52 6.22
N ALA A 54 4.61 0.97 5.18
CA ALA A 54 5.09 2.34 5.10
C ALA A 54 3.93 3.34 5.00
N ILE A 55 2.84 3.00 4.31
CA ILE A 55 1.63 3.83 4.25
C ILE A 55 0.83 3.73 5.55
N LEU A 56 0.53 2.52 6.01
CA LEU A 56 -0.51 2.27 7.02
C LEU A 56 -0.03 2.35 8.47
N LEU A 57 1.28 2.29 8.73
CA LEU A 57 1.81 2.25 10.10
C LEU A 57 2.72 3.43 10.44
N LYS A 58 3.39 4.02 9.44
CA LYS A 58 4.22 5.21 9.70
C LYS A 58 3.31 6.42 9.87
N ARG A 59 3.67 7.30 10.81
CA ARG A 59 3.05 8.62 10.97
C ARG A 59 3.48 9.54 9.82
N LEU A 60 2.99 9.25 8.64
CA LEU A 60 3.02 10.16 7.50
C LEU A 60 1.85 11.14 7.68
N SER A 61 2.06 12.41 7.35
CA SER A 61 0.98 13.38 7.19
C SER A 61 1.41 14.35 6.11
N PHE A 62 0.51 14.58 5.15
CA PHE A 62 0.71 15.57 4.09
C PHE A 62 0.18 16.93 4.55
N ARG A 63 0.77 18.02 4.04
CA ARG A 63 0.45 19.38 4.52
C ARG A 63 -0.67 20.05 3.75
N ASN A 64 -0.78 19.73 2.47
CA ASN A 64 -1.74 20.33 1.56
C ASN A 64 -2.15 19.32 0.48
N TYR A 65 -3.15 19.69 -0.32
CA TYR A 65 -3.67 18.82 -1.38
C TYR A 65 -2.64 18.49 -2.46
N GLU A 66 -1.82 19.43 -2.89
CA GLU A 66 -0.83 19.19 -3.96
C GLU A 66 0.24 18.19 -3.50
N ASP A 67 0.70 18.26 -2.24
CA ASP A 67 1.61 17.27 -1.65
C ASP A 67 0.97 15.87 -1.67
N ARG A 68 -0.31 15.75 -1.30
CA ARG A 68 -1.03 14.47 -1.32
C ARG A 68 -1.15 13.91 -2.72
N LYS A 69 -1.53 14.78 -3.68
CA LYS A 69 -1.71 14.41 -5.08
C LYS A 69 -0.39 13.90 -5.66
N GLY A 70 0.71 14.64 -5.46
CA GLY A 70 2.04 14.23 -5.94
C GLY A 70 2.53 12.92 -5.32
N VAL A 71 2.23 12.68 -4.04
CA VAL A 71 2.58 11.39 -3.41
C VAL A 71 1.69 10.25 -3.89
N ALA A 72 0.40 10.48 -4.09
CA ALA A 72 -0.49 9.47 -4.68
C ALA A 72 -0.06 9.10 -6.11
N GLU A 73 0.27 10.09 -6.94
CA GLU A 73 0.82 9.86 -8.29
C GLU A 73 2.14 9.05 -8.23
N LYS A 74 3.03 9.39 -7.30
CA LYS A 74 4.25 8.62 -7.06
C LYS A 74 3.95 7.18 -6.65
N ILE A 75 2.98 6.94 -5.76
CA ILE A 75 2.56 5.58 -5.36
C ILE A 75 2.06 4.80 -6.56
N CYS A 76 1.24 5.40 -7.43
CA CYS A 76 0.74 4.75 -8.64
C CYS A 76 1.87 4.38 -9.60
N ASN A 77 2.79 5.32 -9.88
CA ASN A 77 3.93 5.07 -10.75
C ASN A 77 4.87 3.98 -10.19
N GLU A 78 5.05 3.94 -8.87
CA GLU A 78 5.85 2.90 -8.21
C GLU A 78 5.13 1.54 -8.21
N ALA A 79 3.80 1.51 -8.11
CA ALA A 79 3.02 0.28 -8.24
C ALA A 79 3.15 -0.31 -9.64
N GLU A 80 3.08 0.52 -10.68
CA GLU A 80 3.29 0.11 -12.07
C GLU A 80 4.70 -0.43 -12.30
N GLN A 81 5.74 0.29 -11.85
CA GLN A 81 7.13 -0.16 -11.94
C GLN A 81 7.36 -1.53 -11.26
N LEU A 82 6.75 -1.75 -10.10
CA LEU A 82 6.86 -3.02 -9.38
C LEU A 82 6.11 -4.15 -10.10
N GLU A 83 4.92 -3.88 -10.62
CA GLU A 83 4.15 -4.84 -11.40
C GLU A 83 4.93 -5.28 -12.65
N GLU A 84 5.47 -4.33 -13.42
CA GLU A 84 6.29 -4.60 -14.60
C GLU A 84 7.58 -5.36 -14.26
N PHE A 85 8.23 -4.99 -13.15
CA PHE A 85 9.44 -5.65 -12.69
C PHE A 85 9.20 -7.12 -12.32
N PHE A 86 8.19 -7.42 -11.48
CA PHE A 86 7.90 -8.81 -11.13
C PHE A 86 7.35 -9.61 -12.32
N ALA A 87 6.65 -8.96 -13.24
CA ALA A 87 6.18 -9.59 -14.46
C ALA A 87 7.34 -10.00 -15.39
N SER A 88 8.42 -9.20 -15.47
CA SER A 88 9.59 -9.52 -16.31
C SER A 88 10.41 -10.70 -15.76
N LEU A 89 10.37 -10.93 -14.45
CA LEU A 89 11.05 -12.07 -13.79
C LEU A 89 10.24 -13.37 -13.83
N SER A 90 8.93 -13.31 -14.02
CA SER A 90 8.04 -14.47 -13.94
C SER A 90 7.66 -15.03 -15.31
N LYS A 91 7.66 -16.36 -15.46
CA LYS A 91 7.11 -17.04 -16.66
C LYS A 91 5.58 -17.04 -16.68
N THR A 92 4.96 -16.91 -15.51
CA THR A 92 3.51 -16.87 -15.31
C THR A 92 3.19 -15.71 -14.38
N PRO A 93 3.27 -14.46 -14.89
CA PRO A 93 3.11 -13.28 -14.06
C PRO A 93 1.71 -13.24 -13.44
N LYS A 94 1.66 -12.96 -12.15
CA LYS A 94 0.40 -12.63 -11.48
C LYS A 94 0.02 -11.21 -11.89
N LYS A 95 -1.26 -11.00 -12.16
CA LYS A 95 -1.81 -9.68 -12.47
C LYS A 95 -2.32 -9.01 -11.21
N ASP A 96 -2.23 -7.68 -11.20
CA ASP A 96 -2.85 -6.79 -10.24
C ASP A 96 -2.31 -6.94 -8.80
N SER A 97 -1.11 -7.52 -8.65
CA SER A 97 -0.47 -7.72 -7.34
C SER A 97 -0.27 -6.39 -6.60
N PHE A 98 0.10 -5.34 -7.33
CA PHE A 98 0.34 -4.00 -6.77
C PHE A 98 -0.87 -3.07 -6.91
N SER A 99 -1.98 -3.51 -7.50
CA SER A 99 -3.20 -2.69 -7.70
C SER A 99 -3.79 -2.14 -6.40
N VAL A 100 -3.51 -2.76 -5.25
CA VAL A 100 -3.90 -2.27 -3.93
C VAL A 100 -3.28 -0.91 -3.62
N LEU A 101 -2.06 -0.65 -4.07
CA LEU A 101 -1.40 0.65 -3.88
C LEU A 101 -2.15 1.76 -4.61
N ASN A 102 -2.67 1.49 -5.80
CA ASN A 102 -3.50 2.43 -6.55
C ASN A 102 -4.79 2.75 -5.78
N ASN A 103 -5.47 1.74 -5.22
CA ASN A 103 -6.69 1.97 -4.45
C ASN A 103 -6.42 2.81 -3.17
N LEU A 104 -5.28 2.61 -2.51
CA LEU A 104 -4.88 3.46 -1.38
C LEU A 104 -4.53 4.89 -1.83
N ALA A 105 -3.88 5.04 -2.99
CA ALA A 105 -3.54 6.33 -3.56
C ALA A 105 -4.79 7.16 -3.92
N GLU A 106 -5.86 6.52 -4.40
CA GLU A 106 -7.17 7.18 -4.61
C GLU A 106 -7.71 7.81 -3.33
N VAL A 107 -7.71 7.06 -2.21
CA VAL A 107 -8.13 7.58 -0.91
C VAL A 107 -7.23 8.73 -0.44
N ILE A 108 -5.92 8.65 -0.68
CA ILE A 108 -4.96 9.69 -0.28
C ILE A 108 -5.22 10.99 -1.06
N ARG A 109 -5.44 10.91 -2.37
CA ARG A 109 -5.63 12.10 -3.23
C ARG A 109 -7.07 12.61 -3.30
N LEU A 110 -8.05 11.88 -2.76
CA LEU A 110 -9.46 12.24 -2.87
C LEU A 110 -9.70 13.68 -2.38
N ARG A 111 -10.11 14.57 -3.30
CA ARG A 111 -10.31 15.99 -2.99
C ARG A 111 -11.65 16.22 -2.28
N ASP A 112 -12.69 15.54 -2.74
CA ASP A 112 -14.04 15.65 -2.20
C ASP A 112 -14.23 14.68 -1.03
N THR A 113 -14.14 15.18 0.20
CA THR A 113 -14.32 14.37 1.41
C THR A 113 -15.74 13.85 1.59
N SER A 114 -16.74 14.38 0.87
CA SER A 114 -18.10 13.84 0.93
C SER A 114 -18.17 12.42 0.34
N MET A 115 -17.25 12.07 -0.56
CA MET A 115 -17.12 10.74 -1.17
C MET A 115 -16.24 9.77 -0.36
N MET A 116 -15.70 10.20 0.78
CA MET A 116 -14.76 9.37 1.57
C MET A 116 -15.39 8.05 2.05
N SER A 117 -16.67 8.07 2.41
CA SER A 117 -17.39 6.87 2.85
C SER A 117 -17.52 5.84 1.72
N LEU A 118 -17.68 6.30 0.47
CA LEU A 118 -17.75 5.43 -0.70
C LEU A 118 -16.40 4.74 -0.94
N GLU A 119 -15.30 5.49 -0.91
CA GLU A 119 -13.95 4.94 -1.07
C GLU A 119 -13.59 3.92 0.04
N ILE A 120 -13.92 4.24 1.30
CA ILE A 120 -13.73 3.30 2.43
C ILE A 120 -14.55 2.03 2.23
N THR A 121 -15.81 2.15 1.80
CA THR A 121 -16.68 1.00 1.53
C THR A 121 -16.12 0.14 0.41
N GLY A 122 -15.65 0.75 -0.68
CA GLY A 122 -15.00 0.07 -1.81
C GLY A 122 -13.73 -0.68 -1.38
N LEU A 123 -12.88 -0.05 -0.56
CA LEU A 123 -11.68 -0.69 -0.02
C LEU A 123 -12.03 -1.91 0.82
N VAL A 124 -12.98 -1.81 1.74
CA VAL A 124 -13.35 -2.94 2.62
C VAL A 124 -14.03 -4.06 1.83
N HIS A 125 -14.80 -3.73 0.79
CA HIS A 125 -15.38 -4.74 -0.09
C HIS A 125 -14.30 -5.50 -0.87
N LYS A 126 -13.30 -4.79 -1.41
CA LYS A 126 -12.19 -5.37 -2.15
C LYS A 126 -11.17 -6.09 -1.27
N TYR A 127 -10.98 -5.60 -0.04
CA TYR A 127 -9.99 -6.08 0.93
C TYR A 127 -10.65 -6.31 2.30
N PRO A 128 -11.45 -7.37 2.44
CA PRO A 128 -12.21 -7.65 3.67
C PRO A 128 -11.32 -7.98 4.89
N ASP A 129 -10.04 -8.24 4.68
CA ASP A 129 -9.03 -8.44 5.73
C ASP A 129 -8.50 -7.13 6.33
N MET A 130 -8.75 -5.98 5.70
CA MET A 130 -8.29 -4.66 6.17
C MET A 130 -9.02 -4.21 7.45
N ARG A 131 -8.25 -3.80 8.46
CA ARG A 131 -8.76 -3.43 9.79
C ARG A 131 -9.06 -1.95 9.95
N ARG A 132 -9.92 -1.62 10.93
CA ARG A 132 -10.31 -0.22 11.20
C ARG A 132 -9.12 0.65 11.56
N ASP A 133 -8.17 0.13 12.35
CA ASP A 133 -6.93 0.85 12.67
C ASP A 133 -6.13 1.22 11.41
N GLN A 134 -6.07 0.31 10.44
CA GLN A 134 -5.39 0.56 9.16
C GLN A 134 -6.13 1.60 8.33
N LEU A 135 -7.47 1.55 8.25
CA LEU A 135 -8.27 2.58 7.59
C LEU A 135 -8.10 3.96 8.26
N ILE A 136 -8.12 4.02 9.59
CA ILE A 136 -7.90 5.25 10.34
C ILE A 136 -6.50 5.81 10.04
N ASN A 137 -5.47 4.97 10.02
CA ASN A 137 -4.11 5.43 9.71
C ASN A 137 -3.98 5.92 8.25
N LEU A 138 -4.66 5.26 7.30
CA LEU A 138 -4.73 5.73 5.91
C LEU A 138 -5.34 7.14 5.82
N LEU A 139 -6.46 7.37 6.52
CA LEU A 139 -7.09 8.70 6.56
C LEU A 139 -6.18 9.74 7.22
N LEU A 140 -5.52 9.37 8.32
CA LEU A 140 -4.58 10.25 9.02
C LEU A 140 -3.37 10.64 8.15
N CYS A 141 -2.96 9.78 7.21
CA CYS A 141 -1.89 10.11 6.26
C CYS A 141 -2.19 11.36 5.44
N ARG A 142 -3.47 11.63 5.18
CA ARG A 142 -3.90 12.81 4.42
C ARG A 142 -3.58 14.13 5.14
N GLY A 143 -3.52 14.14 6.46
CA GLY A 143 -3.21 15.33 7.25
C GLY A 143 -4.29 16.43 7.25
N ASP A 144 -5.45 16.20 6.62
CA ASP A 144 -6.61 17.10 6.63
C ASP A 144 -7.71 16.65 7.60
N MET A 145 -7.45 15.63 8.40
CA MET A 145 -8.37 15.09 9.40
C MET A 145 -7.62 14.83 10.70
N THR A 146 -8.26 15.17 11.81
CA THR A 146 -7.86 14.73 13.14
C THR A 146 -8.15 13.24 13.33
N ARG A 147 -7.52 12.62 14.34
CA ARG A 147 -7.78 11.22 14.68
C ARG A 147 -9.24 10.95 15.05
N SER A 148 -9.89 11.90 15.74
CA SER A 148 -11.30 11.79 16.10
C SER A 148 -12.21 11.80 14.87
N GLU A 149 -11.95 12.69 13.91
CA GLU A 149 -12.68 12.75 12.64
C GLU A 149 -12.50 11.48 11.82
N ALA A 150 -11.27 10.97 11.70
CA ALA A 150 -10.99 9.71 10.99
C ALA A 150 -11.69 8.51 11.66
N GLN A 151 -11.67 8.42 13.00
CA GLN A 151 -12.39 7.39 13.75
C GLN A 151 -13.89 7.46 13.53
N LYS A 152 -14.45 8.68 13.57
CA LYS A 152 -15.87 8.91 13.30
C LYS A 152 -16.23 8.50 11.88
N MET A 153 -15.46 8.94 10.88
CA MET A 153 -15.68 8.57 9.47
C MET A 153 -15.72 7.05 9.26
N VAL A 154 -14.75 6.31 9.80
CA VAL A 154 -14.68 4.85 9.66
C VAL A 154 -15.83 4.16 10.40
N ARG A 155 -16.18 4.63 11.61
CA ARG A 155 -17.30 4.07 12.38
C ARG A 155 -18.64 4.33 11.69
N ASP A 156 -18.90 5.56 11.27
CA ASP A 156 -20.15 5.96 10.63
C ASP A 156 -20.33 5.24 9.28
N THR A 157 -19.23 4.93 8.58
CA THR A 157 -19.26 4.18 7.31
C THR A 157 -19.48 2.68 7.49
N LEU A 158 -18.79 2.05 8.45
CA LEU A 158 -18.76 0.58 8.58
C LEU A 158 -19.69 0.01 9.65
N GLY A 159 -20.20 0.86 10.55
CA GLY A 159 -20.96 0.45 11.73
C GLY A 159 -20.10 -0.24 12.80
N ASP A 160 -20.67 -0.46 13.97
CA ASP A 160 -19.96 -1.06 15.11
C ASP A 160 -19.72 -2.57 14.95
N ASP A 161 -20.53 -3.26 14.14
CA ASP A 161 -20.40 -4.70 13.92
C ASP A 161 -19.20 -5.09 13.04
N HIS A 162 -18.59 -4.15 12.32
CA HIS A 162 -17.48 -4.45 11.41
C HIS A 162 -16.24 -5.06 12.11
N GLN A 163 -16.08 -4.86 13.42
CA GLN A 163 -15.01 -5.51 14.21
C GLN A 163 -15.31 -6.97 14.52
N LEU A 164 -16.59 -7.35 14.54
CA LEU A 164 -17.05 -8.69 14.94
C LEU A 164 -17.07 -9.67 13.75
N ARG A 165 -16.94 -9.19 12.52
CA ARG A 165 -16.93 -10.02 11.32
C ARG A 165 -15.70 -10.92 11.27
N THR A 166 -15.90 -12.19 10.95
CA THR A 166 -14.82 -13.11 10.57
C THR A 166 -14.17 -12.61 9.27
N ARG A 167 -12.85 -12.50 9.26
CA ARG A 167 -12.09 -11.94 8.13
C ARG A 167 -11.27 -13.04 7.46
N PRO A 168 -11.26 -13.13 6.13
CA PRO A 168 -10.34 -14.01 5.45
C PRO A 168 -8.88 -13.57 5.72
N TYR A 169 -7.95 -14.50 5.61
CA TYR A 169 -6.53 -14.19 5.66
C TYR A 169 -6.09 -13.53 4.35
N GLY A 170 -5.42 -12.39 4.43
CA GLY A 170 -4.96 -11.63 3.28
C GLY A 170 -3.75 -10.75 3.57
N ILE A 171 -3.40 -9.89 2.62
CA ILE A 171 -2.19 -9.05 2.68
C ILE A 171 -2.19 -8.08 3.86
N PHE A 172 -3.37 -7.62 4.30
CA PHE A 172 -3.56 -6.70 5.42
C PHE A 172 -3.59 -7.41 6.77
N THR A 173 -3.85 -8.72 6.82
CA THR A 173 -3.88 -9.47 8.07
C THR A 173 -2.56 -9.33 8.84
N ASP A 174 -1.43 -9.46 8.14
CA ASP A 174 -0.10 -9.42 8.74
C ASP A 174 0.42 -7.99 9.01
N ILE A 175 -0.29 -6.96 8.56
CA ILE A 175 0.10 -5.55 8.74
C ILE A 175 -0.34 -5.12 10.14
N THR A 176 0.46 -5.44 11.15
CA THR A 176 0.22 -5.09 12.55
C THR A 176 1.14 -3.93 12.99
N SER A 177 0.60 -3.05 13.84
CA SER A 177 1.34 -1.93 14.45
C SER A 177 2.34 -2.41 15.48
#